data_AF-A0A1T4MDP6-F1
#
_entry.id   AF-A0A1T4MDP6-F1
#
_cell.length_a   1.000
_cell.length_b   1.000
_cell.length_c   1.000
_cell.angle_alpha   90.00
_cell.angle_beta   90.00
_cell.angle_gamma   90.00
#
_symmetry.space_group_name_H-M   'P 1'
#
loop_
_entity.id
_entity.type
_entity.pdbx_description
1 polymer ?
#
loop_
_entity_poly.entity_id
_entity_poly.type
_entity_poly.pdbx_seq_one_letter_code
_entity_poly.pdbx_strand_id
1 'polypeptide(L)' 'MLGTQEIIIIAIIILILFGGKRIPELMKGLGKGVRYFKDSVNGVDAPEEQHPSKDKPAETQHDEPTR' A
#
# COMPACT_ATOMS: atom_id res chain seq x y z
N MET A 1 -5.95 -1.20 -31.66
CA MET A 1 -5.95 -1.82 -30.31
C MET A 1 -4.82 -1.19 -29.55
N LEU A 2 -5.07 -0.63 -28.36
CA LEU A 2 -3.96 -0.22 -27.50
C LEU A 2 -3.25 -1.49 -27.05
N GLY A 3 -2.06 -1.72 -27.59
CA GLY A 3 -1.23 -2.84 -27.20
C GLY A 3 -0.53 -2.58 -25.88
N THR A 4 0.10 -3.62 -25.36
CA THR A 4 0.94 -3.52 -24.16
C THR A 4 2.05 -2.48 -24.34
N GLN A 5 2.57 -2.32 -25.57
CA GLN A 5 3.59 -1.34 -25.92
C GLN A 5 3.13 0.10 -25.65
N GLU A 6 1.94 0.47 -26.12
CA GLU A 6 1.38 1.82 -25.95
C GLU A 6 1.11 2.13 -24.48
N ILE A 7 0.59 1.15 -23.72
CA ILE A 7 0.35 1.29 -22.28
C ILE A 7 1.67 1.54 -21.52
N ILE A 8 2.74 0.82 -21.87
CA ILE A 8 4.07 1.01 -21.27
C ILE A 8 4.59 2.42 -21.55
N ILE A 9 4.45 2.92 -22.78
CA ILE A 9 4.90 4.27 -23.15
C ILE A 9 4.14 5.33 -22.35
N ILE A 10 2.81 5.19 -22.23
CA ILE A 10 1.99 6.11 -21.43
C ILE A 10 2.40 6.07 -19.95
N ALA A 11 2.63 4.87 -19.40
CA ALA A 11 3.07 4.72 -18.01
C ALA A 11 4.43 5.38 -17.76
N ILE A 12 5.37 5.29 -18.71
CA ILE A 12 6.68 5.97 -18.62
C ILE A 12 6.51 7.49 -18.63
N ILE A 13 5.66 8.03 -19.51
CA ILE A 13 5.40 9.48 -19.56
C ILE A 13 4.82 9.97 -18.21
N ILE A 14 3.83 9.26 -17.67
CA ILE A 14 3.25 9.58 -16.36
C ILE A 14 4.32 9.48 -15.25
N LEU A 15 5.17 8.46 -15.31
CA LEU A 15 6.26 8.27 -14.35
C LEU A 15 7.28 9.42 -14.37
N ILE A 16 7.56 10.00 -15.54
CA ILE A 16 8.46 11.17 -15.67
C ILE A 16 7.77 12.44 -15.14
N LEU A 17 6.49 12.66 -15.49
CA LEU A 17 5.75 13.85 -15.06
C LEU A 17 5.51 13.90 -13.55
N PHE A 18 5.12 12.77 -12.95
CA PHE A 18 4.81 12.69 -11.53
C PHE A 18 6.00 12.23 -10.69
N GLY A 19 7.00 11.57 -11.29
CA GLY A 19 8.11 10.94 -10.58
C GLY A 19 7.71 9.59 -9.96
N GLY A 20 8.63 8.62 -9.96
CA GLY A 20 8.38 7.27 -9.45
C GLY A 20 8.04 7.16 -7.95
N LYS A 21 8.27 8.22 -7.17
CA LYS A 21 7.94 8.25 -5.74
C LYS A 21 6.52 8.73 -5.45
N ARG A 22 5.90 9.51 -6.34
CA ARG A 22 4.56 10.09 -6.10
C ARG A 22 3.43 9.09 -6.29
N ILE A 23 3.54 8.19 -7.27
CA ILE A 23 2.50 7.17 -7.51
C ILE A 23 2.35 6.22 -6.29
N PRO A 24 3.42 5.64 -5.71
CA PRO A 24 3.31 4.82 -4.52
C PRO A 24 2.79 5.59 -3.29
N GLU A 25 3.17 6.86 -3.14
CA GLU A 25 2.72 7.74 -2.05
C GLU A 25 1.21 8.00 -2.13
N LEU A 26 0.71 8.32 -3.32
CA LEU A 26 -0.73 8.50 -3.58
C LEU A 26 -1.51 7.19 -3.41
N MET A 27 -0.99 6.07 -3.92
CA MET A 27 -1.62 4.75 -3.74
C MET A 27 -1.71 4.33 -2.27
N LYS A 28 -0.69 4.63 -1.46
CA LYS A 28 -0.73 4.38 0.00
C LYS A 28 -1.82 5.21 0.68
N GLY A 29 -1.95 6.49 0.33
CA GLY A 29 -3.00 7.37 0.85
C GLY A 29 -4.41 6.92 0.44
N LEU A 30 -4.59 6.62 -0.86
CA LEU A 30 -5.85 6.14 -1.42
C LEU A 30 -6.23 4.77 -0.83
N GLY A 31 -5.29 3.83 -0.70
CA GLY A 31 -5.54 2.50 -0.17
C GLY A 31 -5.99 2.53 1.29
N LYS A 32 -5.42 3.42 2.11
CA LYS A 32 -5.90 3.68 3.47
C LYS A 32 -7.33 4.26 3.43
N GLY A 33 -7.58 5.29 2.63
CA GLY A 33 -8.92 5.89 2.49
C GLY A 33 -10.01 4.91 2.04
N VAL A 34 -9.71 4.09 1.02
CA VAL A 34 -10.61 3.04 0.52
C VAL A 34 -10.83 1.96 1.59
N ARG A 35 -9.79 1.60 2.36
CA ARG A 35 -9.93 0.66 3.47
C ARG A 35 -10.84 1.20 4.57
N TYR A 36 -10.61 2.42 5.04
CA TYR A 36 -11.49 3.07 6.02
C TYR A 36 -12.92 3.21 5.49
N PHE A 37 -13.09 3.61 4.22
CA PHE A 37 -14.40 3.68 3.59
C PHE A 37 -15.11 2.32 3.60
N LYS A 38 -14.40 1.26 3.20
CA LYS A 38 -14.90 -0.12 3.20
C LYS A 38 -15.24 -0.59 4.62
N ASP A 39 -14.39 -0.28 5.59
CA ASP A 39 -14.55 -0.67 6.99
C ASP A 39 -15.73 0.09 7.63
N SER A 40 -15.99 1.35 7.25
CA SER A 40 -17.17 2.10 7.69
C SER A 40 -18.47 1.62 7.05
N VAL A 41 -18.46 1.25 5.76
CA VAL A 41 -19.67 0.69 5.11
C VAL A 41 -19.97 -0.73 5.55
N ASN A 42 -18.95 -1.52 5.91
CA ASN A 42 -19.11 -2.91 6.37
C ASN A 42 -19.21 -3.03 7.90
N GLY A 43 -18.74 -2.03 8.65
CA GLY A 43 -18.69 -2.00 10.11
C GLY A 43 -20.02 -1.67 10.79
N VAL A 44 -21.11 -1.58 10.04
CA VAL A 44 -22.47 -1.53 10.61
C VAL A 44 -22.83 -2.86 11.32
N ASP A 45 -22.08 -3.95 11.06
CA ASP A 45 -22.39 -5.31 11.57
C ASP A 45 -21.28 -6.03 12.38
N ALA A 46 -20.17 -5.38 12.77
CA ALA A 46 -19.10 -6.07 13.52
C ALA A 46 -18.58 -5.26 14.74
N PRO A 47 -18.52 -5.86 15.96
CA PRO A 47 -17.87 -5.23 17.11
C PRO A 47 -16.38 -5.07 16.84
N GLU A 48 -15.83 -3.90 17.16
CA GLU A 48 -14.45 -3.49 16.90
C GLU A 48 -13.42 -4.48 17.47
N GLU A 49 -12.67 -5.17 16.59
CA GLU A 49 -11.34 -5.66 16.90
C GLU A 49 -10.31 -4.79 16.17
N GLN A 50 -9.88 -3.71 16.84
CA GLN A 50 -8.75 -2.91 16.43
C GLN A 50 -7.47 -3.75 16.55
N HIS A 51 -7.09 -4.42 15.46
CA HIS A 51 -5.72 -4.94 15.33
C HIS A 51 -4.81 -3.82 14.85
N PRO A 52 -3.82 -3.37 15.66
CA PRO A 52 -2.83 -2.42 15.18
C PRO A 52 -2.04 -3.07 14.04
N SER A 53 -1.94 -2.33 12.94
CA SER A 53 -1.11 -2.68 11.79
C SER A 53 0.28 -3.15 12.24
N LYS A 54 0.66 -4.35 11.80
CA LYS A 54 2.05 -4.80 11.74
C LYS A 54 2.86 -3.87 10.84
N ASP A 55 3.28 -2.73 11.36
CA ASP A 55 4.57 -2.15 11.01
C ASP A 55 5.60 -2.85 11.92
N LYS A 56 6.01 -4.06 11.51
CA LYS A 56 7.25 -4.67 12.03
C LYS A 56 8.37 -4.15 11.12
N PRO A 57 9.27 -3.26 11.56
CA PRO A 57 10.61 -3.24 11.01
C PRO A 57 11.17 -4.66 11.15
N ALA A 58 11.77 -5.16 10.08
CA ALA A 58 12.58 -6.36 10.13
C ALA A 58 13.76 -6.12 11.07
N GLU A 59 13.58 -6.46 12.35
CA GLU A 59 14.69 -6.66 13.26
C GLU A 59 15.22 -8.07 13.00
N THR A 60 16.33 -8.13 12.28
CA THR A 60 17.18 -9.32 12.17
C THR A 60 17.64 -9.68 13.59
N GLN A 61 16.87 -10.52 14.27
CA GLN A 61 17.35 -11.31 15.39
C GLN A 61 18.35 -12.31 14.81
N HIS A 62 19.63 -11.97 14.93
CA HIS A 62 20.68 -12.97 14.89
C HIS A 62 20.57 -13.74 16.22
N ASP A 63 20.28 -15.03 16.11
CA ASP A 63 20.19 -16.03 17.18
C ASP A 63 21.35 -15.86 18.20
N GLU A 64 21.07 -15.57 19.48
CA GLU A 64 20.93 -16.48 20.64
C GLU A 64 22.24 -17.19 21.09
N PRO A 65 22.33 -17.82 22.27
CA PRO A 65 22.15 -17.36 23.65
C PRO A 65 23.49 -17.33 24.43
N THR A 66 23.42 -16.74 25.61
CA THR A 66 24.32 -16.89 26.76
C THR A 66 24.96 -18.27 26.95
N ARG A 67 26.30 -18.29 27.06
CA ARG A 67 27.00 -19.05 28.09
C ARG A 67 28.19 -18.24 28.60
#